data_AF-A0A2D8Q963-F1
#
_entry.id   AF-A0A2D8Q963-F1
#
_cell.length_a   1.000
_cell.length_b   1.000
_cell.length_c   1.000
_cell.angle_alpha   90.00
_cell.angle_beta   90.00
_cell.angle_gamma   90.00
#
_symmetry.space_group_name_H-M   'P 1'
#
loop_
_entity.id
_entity.type
_entity.pdbx_description
1 polymer ?
#
loop_
_entity_poly.entity_id
_entity_poly.type
_entity_poly.pdbx_seq_one_letter_code
_entity_poly.pdbx_strand_id
1 'polypeptide(L)' 'MPLYALDDLEPEIADPARIWIAPDAHVIGRVRLGLDVGIWFGAVLRGDNDLIAVGDRTNVQDGATLHTDRGMPLTIGT' A
#
# COMPACT_ATOMS: atom_id res chain seq x y z
N MET A 1 -10.18 8.48 2.88
CA MET A 1 -9.17 7.41 3.01
C MET A 1 -7.84 7.98 2.56
N PRO A 2 -6.72 7.71 3.23
CA PRO A 2 -5.44 8.31 2.92
C PRO A 2 -4.74 7.59 1.76
N LEU A 3 -5.41 7.67 0.59
CA LEU A 3 -4.95 7.18 -0.70
C LEU A 3 -4.57 8.39 -1.55
N TYR A 4 -3.37 8.37 -2.13
CA TYR A 4 -2.84 9.52 -2.86
C TYR A 4 -2.34 9.08 -4.22
N ALA A 5 -2.86 9.72 -5.27
CA ALA A 5 -2.25 9.64 -6.59
C ALA A 5 -0.92 10.41 -6.60
N LEU A 6 0.04 9.93 -7.38
CA LEU A 6 1.31 10.58 -7.69
C LEU A 6 1.49 10.56 -9.20
N ASP A 7 1.40 11.72 -9.84
CA ASP A 7 1.27 11.85 -11.29
C ASP A 7 0.13 10.95 -11.81
N ASP A 8 0.42 10.05 -12.75
CA ASP A 8 -0.54 9.11 -13.34
C ASP A 8 -0.68 7.80 -12.54
N LEU A 9 -0.05 7.70 -11.36
CA LEU A 9 -0.02 6.49 -10.53
C LEU A 9 -0.98 6.61 -9.35
N GLU A 10 -1.90 5.67 -9.25
CA GLU A 10 -2.87 5.58 -8.15
C GLU A 10 -2.82 4.21 -7.47
N PRO A 11 -3.12 4.15 -6.15
CA PRO A 11 -3.24 2.87 -5.47
C PRO A 11 -4.37 2.01 -6.06
N GLU A 12 -4.04 0.79 -6.46
CA GLU A 12 -4.98 -0.22 -6.91
C GLU A 12 -5.46 -1.05 -5.72
N ILE A 13 -6.78 -1.08 -5.49
CA ILE A 13 -7.39 -1.81 -4.37
C ILE A 13 -8.34 -2.86 -4.94
N ALA A 14 -8.17 -4.12 -4.54
CA ALA A 14 -9.01 -5.22 -5.02
C ALA A 14 -10.50 -5.03 -4.67
N ASP A 15 -10.82 -4.67 -3.43
CA ASP A 15 -12.16 -4.31 -2.97
C ASP A 15 -12.08 -3.34 -1.77
N PRO A 16 -12.46 -2.06 -1.93
CA PRO A 16 -12.44 -1.06 -0.86
C PRO A 16 -13.28 -1.43 0.37
N ALA A 17 -14.32 -2.26 0.24
CA ALA A 17 -15.15 -2.71 1.36
C ALA A 17 -14.48 -3.83 2.19
N ARG A 18 -13.38 -4.39 1.68
CA ARG A 18 -12.67 -5.54 2.24
C ARG A 18 -11.25 -5.19 2.69
N ILE A 19 -10.95 -3.92 2.87
CA ILE A 19 -9.66 -3.47 3.36
C ILE A 19 -9.83 -2.57 4.58
N TRP A 20 -8.83 -2.58 5.45
CA TRP A 20 -8.71 -1.64 6.54
C TRP A 20 -7.52 -0.73 6.27
N ILE A 21 -7.75 0.58 6.27
CA ILE A 21 -6.68 1.59 6.24
C ILE A 21 -6.94 2.56 7.37
N ALA A 22 -6.01 2.61 8.32
CA ALA A 22 -6.06 3.55 9.44
C ALA A 22 -6.15 5.00 8.93
N PRO A 23 -6.84 5.91 9.65
CA PRO A 23 -7.05 7.28 9.19
C PRO A 23 -5.77 8.09 8.89
N ASP A 24 -4.65 7.73 9.54
CA ASP A 24 -3.35 8.39 9.48
C ASP A 24 -2.25 7.55 8.80
N ALA A 25 -2.60 6.38 8.23
CA ALA A 25 -1.71 5.70 7.30
C ALA A 25 -1.56 6.50 6.00
N HIS A 26 -0.57 6.21 5.17
CA HIS A 26 -0.39 6.84 3.87
C HIS A 26 -0.07 5.80 2.79
N VAL A 27 -0.93 5.70 1.78
CA VAL A 27 -0.72 4.82 0.61
C VAL A 27 -0.65 5.67 -0.64
N ILE A 28 0.52 5.70 -1.29
CA ILE A 28 0.87 6.72 -2.29
C ILE A 28 1.40 6.06 -3.56
N GLY A 29 0.86 6.46 -4.72
CA GLY A 29 1.39 6.07 -6.03
C GLY A 29 1.13 4.61 -6.38
N ARG A 30 2.13 3.94 -6.97
CA ARG A 30 2.04 2.57 -7.51
C ARG A 30 2.05 1.52 -6.40
N VAL A 31 0.92 1.39 -5.72
CA VAL A 31 0.68 0.40 -4.68
C VAL A 31 -0.50 -0.47 -5.09
N ARG A 32 -0.39 -1.79 -4.94
CA ARG A 32 -1.49 -2.73 -5.13
C ARG A 32 -1.81 -3.45 -3.83
N LEU A 33 -3.07 -3.37 -3.39
CA LEU A 33 -3.57 -4.04 -2.20
C LEU A 33 -4.56 -5.15 -2.56
N GLY A 34 -4.29 -6.36 -2.08
CA GLY A 34 -5.17 -7.52 -2.17
C GLY A 34 -6.40 -7.43 -1.26
N LEU A 35 -7.16 -8.53 -1.20
CA LEU A 35 -8.33 -8.68 -0.34
C LEU A 35 -7.95 -8.83 1.13
N ASP A 36 -8.76 -8.29 2.04
CA ASP A 36 -8.57 -8.40 3.50
C ASP A 36 -7.22 -7.87 4.00
N VAL A 37 -6.64 -6.89 3.28
CA VAL A 37 -5.42 -6.19 3.68
C VAL A 37 -5.72 -5.16 4.78
N GLY A 38 -4.85 -5.11 5.79
CA GLY A 38 -4.89 -4.11 6.86
C GLY A 38 -3.63 -3.24 6.90
N ILE A 39 -3.79 -1.93 6.74
CA ILE A 39 -2.72 -0.93 6.88
C ILE A 39 -2.99 -0.12 8.15
N TRP A 40 -2.08 -0.23 9.12
CA TRP A 40 -2.28 0.25 10.49
C TRP A 40 -1.66 1.64 10.72
N PHE A 41 -1.82 2.17 11.94
CA PHE A 41 -1.66 3.59 12.21
C PHE A 41 -0.26 4.11 11.87
N GLY A 42 -0.21 5.22 11.14
CA GLY A 42 1.05 5.84 10.72
C GLY A 42 1.93 5.02 9.76
N ALA A 43 1.45 3.88 9.23
CA ALA A 43 2.19 3.13 8.21
C ALA A 43 2.26 3.92 6.89
N VAL A 44 3.40 3.85 6.20
CA VAL A 44 3.64 4.55 4.93
C VAL A 44 4.04 3.56 3.86
N LEU A 45 3.24 3.48 2.80
CA LEU A 45 3.52 2.76 1.56
C LEU A 45 3.68 3.79 0.45
N ARG A 46 4.91 4.03 -0.01
CA ARG A 46 5.19 5.02 -1.06
C ARG A 46 5.75 4.33 -2.31
N GLY A 47 4.87 4.03 -3.26
CA GLY A 47 5.23 3.44 -4.55
C GLY A 47 5.56 4.49 -5.61
N ASP A 48 6.56 5.33 -5.36
CA ASP A 48 6.98 6.40 -6.30
C ASP A 48 8.09 5.96 -7.28
N ASN A 49 8.89 4.96 -6.92
CA ASN A 49 9.95 4.43 -7.77
C ASN A 49 9.53 3.17 -8.53
N ASP A 50 8.98 2.20 -7.81
CA ASP A 50 8.55 0.90 -8.34
C ASP A 50 7.36 0.35 -7.55
N LEU A 51 6.73 -0.71 -8.07
CA LEU A 51 5.53 -1.33 -7.49
C LEU A 51 5.77 -1.81 -6.05
N ILE A 52 4.82 -1.48 -5.18
CA ILE A 52 4.60 -2.18 -3.90
C ILE A 52 3.34 -3.04 -4.05
N ALA A 53 3.49 -4.36 -3.99
CA ALA A 53 2.39 -5.32 -4.03
C ALA A 53 2.19 -5.98 -2.66
N VAL A 54 0.99 -5.81 -2.08
CA VAL A 54 0.58 -6.41 -0.83
C VAL A 54 -0.51 -7.44 -1.11
N GLY A 55 -0.19 -8.72 -0.92
CA GLY A 55 -1.07 -9.86 -1.15
C GLY A 55 -2.18 -10.00 -0.11
N ASP A 56 -3.12 -10.89 -0.39
CA ASP A 56 -4.33 -11.08 0.40
C ASP A 56 -4.05 -11.40 1.87
N ARG A 57 -4.91 -10.91 2.77
CA ARG A 57 -4.87 -11.18 4.22
C ARG A 57 -3.55 -10.78 4.89
N THR A 58 -2.84 -9.79 4.32
CA THR A 58 -1.61 -9.24 4.89
C THR A 58 -1.93 -8.03 5.78
N ASN A 59 -1.23 -7.91 6.92
CA ASN A 59 -1.23 -6.68 7.71
C ASN A 59 0.13 -5.98 7.70
N VAL A 60 0.12 -4.67 7.47
CA VAL A 60 1.27 -3.77 7.61
C VAL A 60 1.05 -2.93 8.85
N GLN A 61 1.77 -3.28 9.93
CA GLN A 61 1.56 -2.70 11.25
C GLN A 61 2.08 -1.28 11.37
N ASP A 62 1.80 -0.71 12.54
CA ASP A 62 1.96 0.70 12.87
C ASP A 62 3.38 1.21 12.61
N GLY A 63 3.49 2.38 11.99
CA GLY A 63 4.76 3.04 11.68
C GLY A 63 5.67 2.32 10.68
N ALA A 64 5.25 1.19 10.10
CA ALA A 64 6.04 0.51 9.07
C ALA A 64 6.21 1.40 7.83
N THR A 65 7.42 1.40 7.25
CA THR A 65 7.74 2.14 6.03
C THR A 65 8.10 1.19 4.92
N LEU A 66 7.34 1.22 3.84
CA LEU A 66 7.54 0.43 2.63
C LEU A 66 7.87 1.38 1.47
N HIS A 67 9.02 1.15 0.86
CA HIS A 67 9.57 1.96 -0.22
C HIS A 67 10.35 1.07 -1.19
N THR A 68 10.67 1.59 -2.37
CA THR A 68 11.34 0.86 -3.45
C THR A 68 12.42 1.72 -4.09
N ASP A 69 13.40 1.08 -4.71
CA ASP A 69 14.30 1.70 -5.69
C ASP A 69 13.89 1.26 -7.09
N ARG A 70 14.29 2.00 -8.13
CA ARG A 70 13.93 1.67 -9.52
C ARG A 70 14.46 0.28 -9.91
N GLY A 71 13.58 -0.58 -10.42
CA GLY A 71 13.91 -1.95 -10.81
C GLY A 71 13.90 -2.95 -9.65
N MET A 72 13.55 -2.50 -8.44
CA MET A 72 13.51 -3.30 -7.22
C MET A 72 12.11 -3.24 -6.60
N PRO A 73 11.09 -3.90 -7.20
CA PRO A 73 9.74 -3.92 -6.66
C PRO A 73 9.68 -4.65 -5.32
N LEU A 74 8.73 -4.24 -4.48
CA LEU A 74 8.47 -4.87 -3.19
C LEU A 74 7.21 -5.73 -3.28
N THR A 75 7.31 -7.01 -2.91
CA THR A 75 6.15 -7.91 -2.81
C THR A 75 6.08 -8.51 -1.43
N ILE A 76 4.91 -8.44 -0.79
CA ILE A 76 4.62 -9.05 0.51
C ILE A 76 3.40 -9.96 0.37
N GLY A 77 3.51 -11.21 0.83
CA GLY A 77 2.44 -12.18 0.72
C GLY A 77 2.30 -12.78 -0.68
N THR A 78 1.24 -13.59 -0.86
CA THR A 78 0.87 -14.26 -2.12
C THR A 78 -0.57 -13.96 -2.47
#